data_AF-A0A9E3D276-F1
#
_entry.id   AF-A0A9E3D276-F1
#
_cell.length_a   1.000
_cell.length_b   1.000
_cell.length_c   1.000
_cell.angle_alpha   90.00
_cell.angle_beta   90.00
_cell.angle_gamma   90.00
#
_symmetry.space_group_name_H-M   'P 1'
#
loop_
_entity.id
_entity.type
_entity.pdbx_description
1 polymer ?
#
loop_
_entity_poly.entity_id
_entity_poly.type
_entity_poly.pdbx_seq_one_letter_code
_entity_poly.pdbx_strand_id
1 'polypeptide(L)'
;MTFAYQTSVGHAANQNNTELLSGICAPASHTAEGRIGDDLTNRQSRFYCDAAVITFFDPVSRHLMVQFAQKASHHSEILGFAGFLDRDGIMMRLEHVYFSAGHPITVSDGACKFFFTRGRMTGIFCGAYVDETGRRTVASVGFNPAPGQ
;
A
#
# COMPACT_ATOMS: atom_id res chain seq x y z
N MET A 1 45.40 -36.92 10.25
CA MET A 1 44.92 -36.27 11.48
C MET A 1 43.80 -35.32 11.08
N THR A 2 42.59 -35.65 11.49
CA THR A 2 41.36 -34.88 11.26
C THR A 2 41.21 -33.86 12.38
N PHE A 3 40.98 -32.59 12.06
CA PHE A 3 40.45 -31.62 13.02
C PHE A 3 39.04 -31.21 12.58
N ALA A 4 38.06 -31.71 13.31
CA ALA A 4 36.73 -31.14 13.35
C ALA A 4 36.72 -29.97 14.35
N TYR A 5 36.08 -28.87 13.97
CA TYR A 5 35.47 -27.94 14.93
C TYR A 5 34.02 -27.74 14.52
N GLN A 6 33.12 -28.18 15.38
CA GLN A 6 31.69 -27.97 15.31
C GLN A 6 31.33 -26.58 15.85
N THR A 7 30.36 -25.97 15.15
CA THR A 7 29.27 -25.11 15.64
C THR A 7 29.57 -23.84 16.43
N SER A 8 29.09 -22.72 15.89
CA SER A 8 28.23 -21.82 16.66
C SER A 8 26.97 -21.47 15.86
N VAL A 9 25.86 -21.53 16.56
CA VAL A 9 24.49 -21.27 16.12
C VAL A 9 24.15 -19.83 16.51
N GLY A 10 23.51 -19.09 15.62
CA GLY A 10 22.43 -18.16 16.00
C GLY A 10 22.70 -16.65 15.97
N HIS A 11 21.66 -15.97 15.44
CA HIS A 11 21.21 -14.58 15.68
C HIS A 11 21.93 -13.45 14.92
N ALA A 12 21.29 -12.56 14.15
CA ALA A 12 19.89 -12.36 13.79
C ALA A 12 19.83 -11.45 12.53
N ALA A 13 19.05 -11.82 11.53
CA ALA A 13 18.56 -10.87 10.51
C ALA A 13 17.04 -10.98 10.46
N ASN A 14 16.40 -10.67 11.60
CA ASN A 14 14.97 -10.37 11.61
C ASN A 14 14.80 -8.91 11.17
N GLN A 15 15.06 -8.64 9.89
CA GLN A 15 14.62 -7.39 9.30
C GLN A 15 13.12 -7.51 9.11
N ASN A 16 12.35 -6.80 9.93
CA ASN A 16 10.92 -6.67 9.69
C ASN A 16 10.75 -6.07 8.29
N ASN A 17 10.34 -6.89 7.34
CA ASN A 17 9.96 -6.47 5.98
C ASN A 17 8.65 -5.65 5.99
N THR A 18 8.17 -5.27 7.17
CA THR A 18 6.88 -4.62 7.37
C THR A 18 7.03 -3.43 8.30
N GLU A 19 6.48 -2.30 7.90
CA GLU A 19 6.38 -1.07 8.65
C GLU A 19 4.91 -0.74 8.90
N LEU A 20 4.54 -0.52 10.17
CA LEU A 20 3.19 -0.13 10.57
C LEU A 20 3.17 1.35 10.93
N LEU A 21 2.35 2.10 10.21
CA LEU A 21 2.12 3.52 10.43
C LEU A 21 0.74 3.73 11.06
N SER A 22 0.71 4.53 12.11
CA SER A 22 -0.51 5.10 12.67
C SER A 22 -0.79 6.42 11.98
N GLY A 23 -2.06 6.76 11.75
CA GLY A 23 -2.39 8.02 11.10
C GLY A 23 -3.88 8.13 10.81
N ILE A 24 -4.22 8.84 9.73
CA ILE A 24 -5.60 8.99 9.28
C ILE A 24 -5.67 9.10 7.76
N CYS A 25 -6.65 8.42 7.18
CA CYS A 25 -7.02 8.62 5.78
C CYS A 25 -7.54 10.05 5.55
N ALA A 26 -7.11 10.68 4.45
CA ALA A 26 -7.63 11.96 4.00
C ALA A 26 -9.14 11.84 3.67
N PRO A 27 -9.95 12.90 3.90
CA PRO A 27 -11.39 12.86 3.63
C PRO A 27 -11.77 12.51 2.18
N ALA A 28 -10.88 12.80 1.23
CA ALA A 28 -11.04 12.49 -0.18
C ALA A 28 -10.72 11.03 -0.54
N SER A 29 -10.37 10.17 0.43
CA SER A 29 -10.13 8.75 0.17
C SER A 29 -11.44 8.03 -0.13
N HIS A 30 -11.49 7.31 -1.24
CA HIS A 30 -12.72 6.69 -1.72
C HIS A 30 -12.47 5.53 -2.69
N THR A 31 -13.51 4.74 -2.92
CA THR A 31 -13.68 3.92 -4.11
C THR A 31 -14.84 4.46 -4.95
N ALA A 32 -14.82 4.25 -6.26
CA ALA A 32 -15.94 4.62 -7.13
C ALA A 32 -16.01 3.65 -8.31
N GLU A 33 -17.21 3.43 -8.86
CA GLU A 33 -17.40 2.53 -9.99
C GLU A 33 -18.42 3.08 -11.00
N GLY A 34 -18.16 2.85 -12.29
CA GLY A 34 -19.10 3.17 -13.36
C GLY A 34 -18.65 2.65 -14.71
N ARG A 35 -19.28 3.10 -15.80
CA ARG A 35 -18.82 2.78 -17.15
C ARG A 35 -17.54 3.56 -17.45
N ILE A 36 -16.69 3.01 -18.31
CA ILE A 36 -15.50 3.76 -18.77
C ILE A 36 -15.96 5.05 -19.46
N GLY A 37 -15.44 6.18 -19.00
CA GLY A 37 -15.81 7.53 -19.48
C GLY A 37 -16.91 8.22 -18.67
N ASP A 38 -17.56 7.55 -17.71
CA ASP A 38 -18.49 8.20 -16.79
C ASP A 38 -17.75 9.20 -15.88
N ASP A 39 -18.42 10.30 -15.53
CA ASP A 39 -18.02 11.12 -14.39
C ASP A 39 -18.40 10.41 -13.09
N LEU A 40 -17.38 10.01 -12.32
CA LEU A 40 -17.54 9.26 -11.07
C LEU A 40 -17.56 10.16 -9.82
N THR A 41 -17.50 11.48 -9.97
CA THR A 41 -17.41 12.44 -8.86
C THR A 41 -18.52 12.25 -7.82
N ASN A 42 -19.74 11.91 -8.26
CA ASN A 42 -20.91 11.71 -7.39
C ASN A 42 -21.17 10.23 -7.03
N ARG A 43 -20.25 9.31 -7.38
CA ARG A 43 -20.36 7.86 -7.13
C ARG A 43 -19.30 7.35 -6.17
N GLN A 44 -18.70 8.25 -5.40
CA GLN A 44 -17.64 7.94 -4.46
C GLN A 44 -18.22 7.32 -3.19
N SER A 45 -17.82 6.10 -2.89
CA SER A 45 -17.96 5.49 -1.57
C SER A 45 -16.75 5.86 -0.74
N ARG A 46 -16.97 6.54 0.39
CA ARG A 46 -15.87 7.04 1.22
C ARG A 46 -15.14 5.89 1.91
N PHE A 47 -13.81 5.95 1.85
CA PHE A 47 -12.94 5.00 2.54
C PHE A 47 -12.33 5.63 3.80
N TYR A 48 -12.33 4.88 4.89
CA TYR A 48 -11.82 5.31 6.19
C TYR A 48 -10.69 4.39 6.64
N CYS A 49 -9.62 4.96 7.17
CA CYS A 49 -8.51 4.21 7.75
C CYS A 49 -7.80 5.03 8.83
N ASP A 50 -7.16 4.33 9.77
CA ASP A 50 -6.30 4.88 10.83
C ASP A 50 -4.93 4.17 10.92
N ALA A 51 -4.66 3.29 9.95
CA ALA A 51 -3.42 2.54 9.81
C ALA A 51 -3.01 2.43 8.35
N ALA A 52 -1.70 2.44 8.13
CA ALA A 52 -1.08 1.98 6.90
C ALA A 52 0.00 0.93 7.23
N VAL A 53 0.07 -0.13 6.44
CA VAL A 53 1.09 -1.18 6.56
C VAL A 53 1.87 -1.23 5.25
N ILE A 54 3.16 -0.96 5.31
CA ILE A 54 4.06 -1.07 4.16
C ILE A 54 4.79 -2.41 4.29
N THR A 55 4.65 -3.29 3.30
CA THR A 55 5.33 -4.59 3.27
C THR A 55 6.23 -4.68 2.05
N PHE A 56 7.52 -4.91 2.28
CA PHE A 56 8.51 -5.17 1.24
C PHE A 56 8.56 -6.68 0.98
N PHE A 57 8.27 -7.10 -0.25
CA PHE A 57 8.25 -8.53 -0.56
C PHE A 57 9.65 -9.13 -0.66
N ASP A 58 10.61 -8.34 -1.12
CA ASP A 58 12.01 -8.69 -1.05
C ASP A 58 12.88 -7.42 -1.05
N PRO A 59 14.09 -7.47 -0.45
CA PRO A 59 14.96 -6.31 -0.33
C PRO A 59 15.61 -5.85 -1.65
N VAL A 60 15.47 -6.60 -2.75
CA VAL A 60 16.23 -6.39 -3.99
C VAL A 60 15.37 -5.81 -5.12
N SER A 61 14.12 -6.25 -5.22
CA SER A 61 13.21 -5.99 -6.32
C SER A 61 12.47 -4.67 -6.18
N ARG A 62 12.53 -4.02 -5.01
CA ARG A 62 11.74 -2.82 -4.71
C ARG A 62 10.23 -3.06 -4.86
N HIS A 63 9.80 -4.32 -4.85
CA HIS A 63 8.41 -4.71 -4.83
C HIS A 63 7.87 -4.55 -3.42
N LEU A 64 6.84 -3.71 -3.27
CA LEU A 64 6.20 -3.49 -2.00
C LEU A 64 4.68 -3.38 -2.14
N MET A 65 4.00 -3.51 -1.01
CA MET A 65 2.58 -3.29 -0.87
C MET A 65 2.33 -2.29 0.25
N VAL A 66 1.41 -1.35 0.01
CA VAL A 66 0.85 -0.47 1.04
C VAL A 66 -0.61 -0.86 1.28
N GLN A 67 -0.96 -1.23 2.50
CA GLN A 67 -2.32 -1.59 2.90
C GLN A 67 -2.87 -0.57 3.89
N PHE A 68 -4.10 -0.12 3.67
CA PHE A 68 -4.81 0.80 4.54
C PHE A 68 -6.01 0.10 5.19
N ALA A 69 -6.21 0.33 6.48
CA ALA A 69 -7.30 -0.30 7.24
C ALA A 69 -7.67 0.52 8.49
N GLN A 70 -8.79 0.16 9.13
CA GLN A 70 -9.15 0.64 10.47
C GLN A 70 -8.74 -0.40 11.52
N LYS A 71 -7.95 -0.01 12.52
CA LYS A 71 -7.41 -0.92 13.56
C LYS A 71 -8.48 -1.59 14.40
N ALA A 72 -9.55 -0.88 14.71
CA ALA A 72 -10.58 -1.32 15.67
C ALA A 72 -11.82 -1.93 15.01
N SER A 73 -11.84 -2.09 13.69
CA SER A 73 -13.02 -2.58 12.98
C SER A 73 -12.90 -4.07 12.68
N HIS A 74 -13.86 -4.86 13.18
CA HIS A 74 -13.95 -6.29 12.91
C HIS A 74 -14.42 -6.61 11.47
N HIS A 75 -14.87 -5.60 10.72
CA HIS A 75 -15.38 -5.71 9.36
C HIS A 75 -14.78 -4.65 8.41
N SER A 76 -13.62 -4.05 8.75
CA SER A 76 -13.07 -2.99 7.89
C SER A 76 -12.70 -3.51 6.52
N GLU A 77 -13.16 -2.78 5.52
CA GLU A 77 -12.61 -2.83 4.18
C GLU A 77 -11.11 -2.52 4.24
N ILE A 78 -10.33 -3.30 3.49
CA ILE A 78 -8.90 -3.08 3.31
C ILE A 78 -8.74 -2.57 1.89
N LEU A 79 -7.94 -1.52 1.72
CA LEU A 79 -7.42 -1.14 0.40
C LEU A 79 -5.92 -1.36 0.38
N GLY A 80 -5.48 -2.31 -0.43
CA GLY A 80 -4.07 -2.60 -0.67
C GLY A 80 -3.64 -2.15 -2.06
N PHE A 81 -2.43 -1.62 -2.17
CA PHE A 81 -1.82 -1.21 -3.43
C PHE A 81 -0.42 -1.82 -3.50
N ALA A 82 -0.14 -2.64 -4.51
CA ALA A 82 1.14 -3.31 -4.65
C ALA A 82 1.78 -3.02 -6.03
N GLY A 83 3.10 -2.92 -6.02
CA GLY A 83 3.89 -2.72 -7.23
C GLY A 83 5.32 -2.35 -6.93
N PHE A 84 5.98 -1.72 -7.89
CA PHE A 84 7.43 -1.49 -7.86
C PHE A 84 7.75 -0.04 -7.55
N LEU A 85 8.60 0.18 -6.55
CA LEU A 85 9.15 1.49 -6.24
C LEU A 85 10.14 1.89 -7.34
N ASP A 86 9.95 3.09 -7.87
CA ASP A 86 10.83 3.71 -8.84
C ASP A 86 12.21 4.01 -8.24
N ARG A 87 13.15 4.39 -9.10
CA ARG A 87 14.53 4.66 -8.69
C ARG A 87 14.68 5.85 -7.73
N ASP A 88 13.70 6.74 -7.71
CA ASP A 88 13.68 7.90 -6.82
C ASP A 88 13.26 7.56 -5.39
N GLY A 89 12.73 6.36 -5.15
CA GLY A 89 12.26 5.93 -3.83
C GLY A 89 11.00 6.64 -3.34
N ILE A 90 10.34 7.44 -4.17
CA ILE A 90 9.17 8.25 -3.79
C ILE A 90 7.92 7.93 -4.62
N MET A 91 8.08 7.36 -5.80
CA MET A 91 6.97 6.89 -6.64
C MET A 91 6.97 5.37 -6.66
N MET A 92 5.79 4.77 -6.53
CA MET A 92 5.58 3.35 -6.79
C MET A 92 4.58 3.22 -7.91
N ARG A 93 4.97 2.53 -8.99
CA ARG A 93 4.05 2.15 -10.05
C ARG A 93 3.29 0.91 -9.63
N LEU A 94 1.96 0.93 -9.76
CA LEU A 94 1.12 -0.17 -9.32
C LEU A 94 1.00 -1.25 -10.38
N GLU A 95 0.94 -2.49 -9.91
CA GLU A 95 0.54 -3.66 -10.70
C GLU A 95 -0.78 -4.23 -10.19
N HIS A 96 -1.00 -4.21 -8.88
CA HIS A 96 -2.17 -4.79 -8.25
C HIS A 96 -2.82 -3.86 -7.23
N VAL A 97 -4.15 -3.93 -7.15
CA VAL A 97 -4.97 -3.37 -6.08
C VAL A 97 -5.74 -4.49 -5.40
N TYR A 98 -5.98 -4.34 -4.10
CA TYR A 98 -6.68 -5.30 -3.26
C TYR A 98 -7.84 -4.59 -2.60
N PHE A 99 -9.07 -4.92 -2.99
CA PHE A 99 -10.30 -4.47 -2.29
C PHE A 99 -10.69 -5.42 -1.14
N SER A 100 -10.03 -6.58 -1.08
CA SER A 100 -10.14 -7.54 0.01
C SER A 100 -8.81 -8.31 0.14
N ALA A 101 -8.56 -8.86 1.33
CA ALA A 101 -7.34 -9.63 1.57
C ALA A 101 -7.27 -10.87 0.64
N GLY A 102 -6.08 -11.12 0.08
CA GLY A 102 -5.80 -12.31 -0.72
C GLY A 102 -6.34 -12.31 -2.15
N HIS A 103 -7.05 -11.27 -2.58
CA HIS A 103 -7.65 -11.18 -3.92
C HIS A 103 -7.05 -10.00 -4.70
N PRO A 104 -5.87 -10.19 -5.34
CA PRO A 104 -5.26 -9.16 -6.17
C PRO A 104 -6.08 -8.95 -7.45
N ILE A 105 -6.25 -7.68 -7.84
CA ILE A 105 -6.80 -7.28 -9.13
C ILE A 105 -5.74 -6.49 -9.87
N THR A 106 -5.43 -6.88 -11.11
CA THR A 106 -4.47 -6.15 -11.95
C THR A 106 -5.01 -4.77 -12.29
N VAL A 107 -4.20 -3.75 -12.09
CA VAL A 107 -4.58 -2.36 -12.41
C VAL A 107 -4.39 -2.08 -13.90
N SER A 108 -5.25 -1.25 -14.47
CA SER A 108 -5.06 -0.68 -15.81
C SER A 108 -4.08 0.48 -15.79
N ASP A 109 -4.09 1.26 -14.70
CA ASP A 109 -3.11 2.31 -14.40
C ASP A 109 -3.14 2.60 -12.89
N GLY A 110 -2.06 3.15 -12.35
CA GLY A 110 -2.01 3.55 -10.96
C GLY A 110 -0.61 3.80 -10.42
N ALA A 111 -0.57 4.60 -9.37
CA ALA A 111 0.67 4.90 -8.65
C ALA A 111 0.40 5.17 -7.17
N CYS A 112 1.42 4.96 -6.35
CA CYS A 112 1.53 5.60 -5.04
C CYS A 112 2.67 6.63 -5.05
N LYS A 113 2.48 7.71 -4.31
CA LYS A 113 3.48 8.72 -4.01
C LYS A 113 3.69 8.79 -2.51
N PHE A 114 4.95 8.72 -2.10
CA PHE A 114 5.39 8.88 -0.73
C PHE A 114 5.92 10.31 -0.54
N PHE A 115 5.44 10.99 0.49
CA PHE A 115 5.84 12.36 0.81
C PHE A 115 6.77 12.34 2.01
N PHE A 116 7.87 13.09 1.91
CA PHE A 116 8.87 13.19 2.97
C PHE A 116 9.18 14.66 3.28
N THR A 117 9.43 14.95 4.56
CA THR A 117 9.96 16.23 5.02
C THR A 117 11.06 15.96 6.02
N ARG A 118 12.27 16.50 5.78
CA ARG A 118 13.45 16.28 6.63
C ARG A 118 13.73 14.79 6.87
N GLY A 119 13.55 13.96 5.84
CA GLY A 119 13.78 12.51 5.89
C GLY A 119 12.71 11.70 6.61
N ARG A 120 11.61 12.31 7.08
CA ARG A 120 10.47 11.62 7.70
C ARG A 120 9.28 11.55 6.77
N MET A 121 8.59 10.42 6.74
CA MET A 121 7.37 10.27 5.95
C MET A 121 6.26 11.16 6.52
N THR A 122 5.70 12.01 5.69
CA THR A 122 4.62 12.95 6.05
C THR A 122 3.31 12.63 5.37
N GLY A 123 3.32 11.74 4.38
CA GLY A 123 2.10 11.32 3.71
C GLY A 123 2.32 10.20 2.71
N ILE A 124 1.23 9.51 2.38
CA ILE A 124 1.15 8.57 1.27
C ILE A 124 -0.10 8.93 0.46
N PHE A 125 0.01 8.93 -0.86
CA PHE A 125 -1.14 9.02 -1.74
C PHE A 125 -1.10 7.89 -2.76
N CYS A 126 -2.13 7.06 -2.83
CA CYS A 126 -2.26 5.97 -3.77
C CYS A 126 -3.51 6.15 -4.61
N GLY A 127 -3.41 5.92 -5.91
CA GLY A 127 -4.52 5.96 -6.84
C GLY A 127 -4.40 4.83 -7.86
N ALA A 128 -5.50 4.15 -8.15
CA ALA A 128 -5.56 3.08 -9.14
C ALA A 128 -6.86 3.10 -9.95
N TYR A 129 -6.75 2.69 -11.20
CA TYR A 129 -7.86 2.35 -12.09
C TYR A 129 -7.82 0.86 -12.40
N VAL A 130 -9.00 0.25 -12.37
CA VAL A 130 -9.24 -1.11 -12.87
C VAL A 130 -10.31 -1.01 -13.93
N ASP A 131 -9.96 -1.33 -15.17
CA ASP A 131 -10.91 -1.44 -16.27
C ASP A 131 -11.21 -2.91 -16.57
N GLU A 132 -12.44 -3.33 -16.34
CA GLU A 132 -12.89 -4.70 -16.56
C GLU A 132 -14.29 -4.70 -17.19
N THR A 133 -14.47 -5.47 -18.28
CA THR A 133 -15.77 -5.64 -18.95
C THR A 133 -16.48 -4.33 -19.33
N GLY A 134 -15.73 -3.27 -19.65
CA GLY A 134 -16.27 -1.94 -19.99
C GLY A 134 -16.67 -1.08 -18.79
N ARG A 135 -16.35 -1.52 -17.57
CA ARG A 135 -16.52 -0.76 -16.33
C ARG A 135 -15.16 -0.33 -15.79
N ARG A 136 -15.14 0.80 -15.09
CA ARG A 136 -13.97 1.32 -14.37
C ARG A 136 -14.27 1.37 -12.89
N THR A 137 -13.39 0.77 -12.11
CA THR A 137 -13.30 0.96 -10.66
C THR A 137 -12.10 1.85 -10.35
N VAL A 138 -12.32 2.86 -9.52
CA VAL A 138 -11.30 3.79 -9.02
C VAL A 138 -11.09 3.51 -7.54
N ALA A 139 -9.84 3.43 -7.11
CA ALA A 139 -9.46 3.44 -5.70
C ALA A 139 -8.48 4.59 -5.46
N SER A 140 -8.76 5.42 -4.46
CA SER A 140 -7.92 6.56 -4.10
C SER A 140 -7.80 6.66 -2.59
N VAL A 141 -6.57 6.68 -2.08
CA VAL A 141 -6.29 6.80 -0.64
C VAL A 141 -5.19 7.84 -0.44
N GLY A 142 -5.52 8.91 0.27
CA GLY A 142 -4.53 9.77 0.90
C GLY A 142 -4.39 9.38 2.36
N PHE A 143 -3.18 9.36 2.91
CA PHE A 143 -2.91 9.00 4.30
C PHE A 143 -1.90 9.96 4.91
N ASN A 144 -2.22 10.43 6.11
CA ASN A 144 -1.36 11.30 6.90
C ASN A 144 -0.89 10.53 8.15
N PRO A 145 0.39 10.11 8.20
CA PRO A 145 0.98 9.50 9.39
C PRO A 145 0.89 10.43 10.61
N ALA A 146 0.75 9.84 11.79
CA ALA A 146 0.79 10.55 13.05
C ALA A 146 2.19 11.17 13.28
N PRO A 147 2.28 12.35 13.91
CA PRO A 147 3.57 12.97 14.19
C PRO A 147 4.47 12.10 15.06
N GLY A 148 5.77 12.06 14.74
CA GLY A 148 6.79 11.44 15.59
C GLY A 148 7.00 9.94 15.39
N GLN A 149 6.42 9.37 14.33
CA GLN A 149 6.78 8.04 13.81
C GLN A 149 8.08 8.10 12.98
#